data_AF-A0A0S1XYC5-F1
#
_entry.id   AF-A0A0S1XYC5-F1
#
_cell.length_a   1.000
_cell.length_b   1.000
_cell.length_c   1.000
_cell.angle_alpha   90.00
_cell.angle_beta   90.00
_cell.angle_gamma   90.00
#
_symmetry.space_group_name_H-M   'P 1'
#
loop_
_entity.id
_entity.type
_entity.pdbx_description
1 polymer ?
#
loop_
_entity_poly.entity_id
_entity_poly.type
_entity_poly.pdbx_seq_one_letter_code
_entity_poly.pdbx_strand_id
1 'polypeptide(L)'
;MQKSMIAAEMRPRGLLRPVLTELASSAGAGIVKRVHDDATRLLAKRKNPFYYIKDQPADDALFLRTVGRLSSFDFAARTTVEETGQIMDQAMQAAIPGSGHDVALAAARTKVVVDEQYSVNQTALPATGFF
;
A
#
# COMPACT_ATOMS: atom_id res chain seq x y z
N MET A 1 7.86 41.42 15.05
CA MET A 1 8.47 40.14 15.50
C MET A 1 7.52 39.20 16.26
N GLN A 2 6.23 39.54 16.46
CA GLN A 2 5.32 38.71 17.26
C GLN A 2 4.50 37.69 16.43
N LYS A 3 4.33 37.92 15.13
CA LYS A 3 3.63 36.98 14.21
C LYS A 3 4.41 35.68 13.93
N SER A 4 5.74 35.69 14.06
CA SER A 4 6.57 34.49 13.83
C SER A 4 6.63 33.55 15.03
N MET A 5 6.31 34.02 16.25
CA MET A 5 6.23 33.14 17.44
C MET A 5 4.90 32.40 17.54
N ILE A 6 3.79 32.98 17.06
CA ILE A 6 2.47 32.34 17.13
C ILE A 6 2.34 31.18 16.12
N ALA A 7 3.05 31.24 14.99
CA ALA A 7 3.06 30.17 13.99
C ALA A 7 3.75 28.87 14.46
N ALA A 8 4.70 28.97 15.40
CA ALA A 8 5.42 27.80 15.91
C ALA A 8 4.60 26.95 16.89
N GLU A 9 3.52 27.50 17.45
CA GLU A 9 2.74 26.86 18.51
C GLU A 9 1.50 26.11 18.00
N MET A 10 1.08 26.34 16.74
CA MET A 10 0.03 25.56 16.07
C MET A 10 0.59 24.30 15.42
N ARG A 11 1.25 23.43 16.19
CA ARG A 11 1.38 22.02 15.78
C ARG A 11 0.02 21.37 16.05
N PRO A 12 -0.75 20.95 15.03
CA PRO A 12 -2.07 20.38 15.24
C PRO A 12 -1.93 19.10 16.08
N ARG A 13 -2.24 19.20 17.39
CA ARG A 13 -2.11 18.10 18.37
C ARG A 13 -2.93 16.84 18.00
N GLY A 14 -3.77 16.90 16.97
CA GLY A 14 -4.57 15.79 16.44
C GLY A 14 -3.96 15.03 15.24
N LEU A 15 -2.85 15.48 14.63
CA LEU A 15 -2.33 14.83 13.41
C LEU A 15 -1.39 13.64 13.65
N LEU A 16 -0.89 13.43 14.86
CA LEU A 16 0.11 12.38 15.12
C LEU A 16 -0.41 10.97 14.82
N ARG A 17 -1.61 10.64 15.29
CA ARG A 17 -2.22 9.31 15.07
C ARG A 17 -2.47 9.00 13.60
N PRO A 18 -3.09 9.90 12.81
CA PRO A 18 -3.32 9.60 11.40
C PRO A 18 -2.02 9.58 10.57
N VAL A 19 -1.02 10.40 10.91
CA VAL A 19 0.32 10.32 10.29
C VAL A 19 0.98 8.96 10.55
N LEU A 20 0.94 8.45 11.79
CA LEU A 20 1.47 7.13 12.10
C LEU A 20 0.71 6.01 11.37
N THR A 21 -0.60 6.18 11.19
CA THR A 21 -1.45 5.21 10.48
C THR A 21 -1.09 5.18 9.00
N GLU A 22 -0.96 6.34 8.38
CA GLU A 22 -0.53 6.48 6.99
C GLU A 22 0.87 5.89 6.78
N LEU A 23 1.81 6.13 7.68
CA LEU A 23 3.17 5.57 7.59
C LEU A 23 3.17 4.03 7.60
N ALA A 24 2.31 3.41 8.42
CA ALA A 24 2.16 1.96 8.42
C ALA A 24 1.56 1.46 7.09
N SER A 25 0.58 2.19 6.54
CA SER A 25 -0.04 1.85 5.25
C SER A 25 0.90 2.05 4.05
N SER A 26 1.78 3.05 4.08
CA SER A 26 2.77 3.27 3.02
C SER A 26 3.88 2.21 3.03
N ALA A 27 4.35 1.80 4.21
CA ALA A 27 5.19 0.61 4.36
C ALA A 27 4.47 -0.63 3.78
N GLY A 28 3.17 -0.70 4.05
CA GLY A 28 2.27 -1.69 3.51
C GLY A 28 2.31 -1.80 1.98
N ALA A 29 2.00 -0.70 1.30
CA ALA A 29 2.03 -0.59 -0.14
C ALA A 29 3.41 -0.93 -0.73
N GLY A 30 4.49 -0.54 -0.05
CA GLY A 30 5.87 -0.86 -0.46
C GLY A 30 6.18 -2.36 -0.51
N ILE A 31 5.64 -3.14 0.43
CA ILE A 31 5.79 -4.61 0.43
C ILE A 31 4.96 -5.23 -0.69
N VAL A 32 3.71 -4.79 -0.89
CA VAL A 32 2.86 -5.28 -2.01
C VAL A 32 3.57 -5.04 -3.35
N LYS A 33 4.13 -3.84 -3.53
CA LYS A 33 4.99 -3.52 -4.68
C LYS A 33 6.14 -4.49 -4.83
N ARG A 34 6.89 -4.73 -3.75
CA ARG A 34 8.06 -5.62 -3.79
C ARG A 34 7.66 -7.05 -4.17
N VAL A 35 6.54 -7.56 -3.63
CA VAL A 35 6.00 -8.88 -3.99
C VAL A 35 5.64 -8.95 -5.47
N HIS A 36 4.99 -7.92 -6.02
CA HIS A 36 4.68 -7.85 -7.45
C HIS A 36 5.96 -7.81 -8.32
N ASP A 37 6.93 -6.97 -7.97
CA ASP A 37 8.21 -6.86 -8.68
C ASP A 37 8.97 -8.20 -8.67
N ASP A 38 8.97 -8.91 -7.53
CA ASP A 38 9.66 -10.20 -7.38
C ASP A 38 8.93 -11.33 -8.11
N ALA A 39 7.59 -11.36 -8.07
CA ALA A 39 6.79 -12.31 -8.84
C ALA A 39 7.03 -12.16 -10.35
N THR A 40 7.05 -10.92 -10.85
CA THR A 40 7.35 -10.61 -12.25
C THR A 40 8.76 -11.05 -12.64
N ARG A 41 9.74 -10.78 -11.78
CA ARG A 41 11.14 -11.19 -11.98
C ARG A 41 11.29 -12.71 -11.98
N LEU A 42 10.59 -13.39 -11.08
CA LEU A 42 10.60 -14.85 -10.98
C LEU A 42 10.01 -15.46 -12.24
N LEU A 43 8.87 -14.94 -12.72
CA LEU A 43 8.23 -15.37 -13.96
C LEU A 43 9.16 -15.23 -15.16
N ALA A 44 9.84 -14.07 -15.29
CA ALA A 44 10.76 -13.80 -16.39
C ALA A 44 12.02 -14.69 -16.38
N LYS A 45 12.49 -15.11 -15.20
CA LYS A 45 13.72 -15.92 -15.06
C LYS A 45 13.47 -17.42 -15.12
N ARG A 46 12.24 -17.86 -14.86
CA ARG A 46 11.94 -19.28 -14.70
C ARG A 46 11.88 -19.98 -16.06
N LYS A 47 12.77 -20.95 -16.25
CA LYS A 47 12.86 -21.74 -17.50
C LYS A 47 12.11 -23.07 -17.45
N ASN A 48 11.94 -23.64 -16.26
CA ASN A 48 11.32 -24.95 -16.10
C ASN A 48 9.85 -24.79 -15.71
N PRO A 49 8.93 -25.38 -16.49
CA PRO A 49 7.53 -25.44 -16.10
C PRO A 49 7.33 -26.38 -14.91
N PHE A 50 6.18 -26.26 -14.23
CA PHE A 50 5.81 -27.21 -13.18
C PHE A 50 5.60 -28.61 -13.79
N TYR A 51 5.83 -29.66 -12.99
CA TYR A 51 5.85 -31.07 -13.40
C TYR A 51 4.68 -31.54 -14.30
N TYR A 52 3.52 -30.87 -14.27
CA TYR A 52 2.33 -31.23 -15.06
C TYR A 52 1.97 -30.23 -16.17
N ILE A 53 2.76 -29.17 -16.39
CA ILE A 53 2.48 -28.11 -17.36
C ILE A 53 3.54 -28.15 -18.45
N LYS A 54 3.12 -28.11 -19.72
CA LYS A 54 4.04 -28.09 -20.88
C LYS A 54 4.39 -26.68 -21.35
N ASP A 55 3.56 -25.70 -21.01
CA ASP A 55 3.75 -24.30 -21.39
C ASP A 55 4.91 -23.70 -20.61
N GLN A 56 5.65 -22.78 -21.23
CA GLN A 56 6.66 -22.03 -20.47
C GLN A 56 5.96 -21.23 -19.37
N PRO A 57 6.59 -20.99 -18.21
CA PRO A 57 5.97 -20.22 -17.13
C PRO A 57 5.41 -18.87 -17.60
N ALA A 58 6.08 -18.20 -18.54
CA ALA A 58 5.63 -16.93 -19.11
C ALA A 58 4.33 -17.02 -19.94
N ASP A 59 3.97 -18.20 -20.42
CA ASP A 59 2.77 -18.45 -21.24
C ASP A 59 1.63 -19.09 -20.42
N ASP A 60 1.89 -19.47 -19.17
CA ASP A 60 0.91 -20.10 -18.29
C ASP A 60 -0.11 -19.07 -17.79
N ALA A 61 -1.36 -19.25 -18.20
CA ALA A 61 -2.48 -18.38 -17.85
C ALA A 61 -2.69 -18.23 -16.33
N LEU A 62 -2.37 -19.24 -15.52
CA LEU A 62 -2.50 -19.17 -14.06
C LEU A 62 -1.44 -18.26 -13.45
N PHE A 63 -0.20 -18.33 -13.94
CA PHE A 63 0.86 -17.42 -13.50
C PHE A 63 0.56 -15.99 -13.95
N LEU A 64 0.19 -15.80 -15.21
CA LEU A 64 -0.16 -14.48 -15.74
C LEU A 64 -1.34 -13.85 -15.00
N ARG A 65 -2.39 -14.62 -14.70
CA ARG A 65 -3.52 -14.15 -13.89
C ARG A 65 -3.09 -13.74 -12.49
N THR A 66 -2.21 -14.51 -11.87
CA THR A 66 -1.72 -14.24 -10.50
C THR A 66 -0.87 -12.97 -10.46
N VAL A 67 0.08 -12.81 -11.39
CA VAL A 67 0.90 -11.60 -11.51
C VAL A 67 0.05 -10.39 -11.85
N GLY A 68 -0.91 -10.53 -12.78
CA GLY A 68 -1.86 -9.46 -13.10
C GLY A 68 -2.68 -9.00 -11.88
N ARG A 69 -3.13 -9.95 -11.05
CA ARG A 69 -3.82 -9.62 -9.79
C ARG A 69 -2.91 -8.85 -8.81
N LEU A 70 -1.65 -9.29 -8.66
CA LEU A 70 -0.66 -8.58 -7.83
C LEU A 70 -0.41 -7.15 -8.34
N SER A 71 -0.34 -6.98 -9.66
CA SER A 71 -0.20 -5.65 -10.28
C SER A 71 -1.38 -4.73 -9.93
N SER A 72 -2.61 -5.23 -9.98
CA SER A 72 -3.79 -4.45 -9.59
C SER A 72 -3.75 -4.03 -8.12
N PHE A 73 -3.28 -4.93 -7.25
CA PHE A 73 -3.16 -4.63 -5.81
C PHE A 73 -2.07 -3.61 -5.51
N ASP A 74 -0.90 -3.72 -6.15
CA ASP A 74 0.18 -2.71 -6.08
C ASP A 74 -0.33 -1.34 -6.50
N PHE A 75 -1.01 -1.27 -7.66
CA PHE A 75 -1.59 -0.03 -8.16
C PHE A 75 -2.60 0.60 -7.19
N ALA A 76 -3.56 -0.19 -6.71
CA ALA A 76 -4.59 0.29 -5.78
C ALA A 76 -3.99 0.79 -4.46
N ALA A 77 -3.08 0.01 -3.86
CA ALA A 77 -2.45 0.36 -2.59
C ALA A 77 -1.67 1.67 -2.70
N ARG A 78 -0.86 1.83 -3.76
CA ARG A 78 -0.06 3.03 -3.97
C ARG A 78 -0.90 4.27 -4.24
N THR A 79 -1.92 4.16 -5.11
CA THR A 79 -2.78 5.30 -5.46
C THR A 79 -3.51 5.83 -4.23
N THR A 80 -4.00 4.93 -3.37
CA THR A 80 -4.73 5.30 -2.14
C THR A 80 -3.80 5.97 -1.11
N VAL A 81 -2.57 5.48 -0.97
CA VAL A 81 -1.54 6.11 -0.13
C VAL A 81 -1.19 7.50 -0.66
N GLU A 82 -0.99 7.64 -1.97
CA GLU A 82 -0.66 8.92 -2.60
C GLU A 82 -1.78 9.95 -2.43
N GLU A 83 -3.05 9.55 -2.62
CA GLU A 83 -4.21 10.40 -2.37
C GLU A 83 -4.26 10.90 -0.91
N THR A 84 -3.98 10.01 0.05
CA THR A 84 -3.93 10.41 1.47
C THR A 84 -2.80 11.39 1.75
N GLY A 85 -1.63 11.19 1.14
CA GLY A 85 -0.50 12.11 1.22
C GLY A 85 -0.88 13.51 0.73
N GLN A 86 -1.62 13.60 -0.39
CA GLN A 86 -2.10 14.90 -0.89
C GLN A 86 -3.06 15.60 0.09
N ILE A 87 -3.97 14.86 0.71
CA ILE A 87 -4.88 15.40 1.74
C ILE A 87 -4.10 15.90 2.95
N MET A 88 -3.08 15.15 3.38
CA MET A 88 -2.19 15.55 4.47
C MET A 88 -1.42 16.83 4.14
N ASP A 89 -0.83 16.90 2.95
CA ASP A 89 -0.08 18.07 2.50
C ASP A 89 -0.96 19.32 2.45
N GLN A 90 -2.17 19.20 1.91
CA GLN A 90 -3.14 20.30 1.88
C GLN A 90 -3.55 20.74 3.29
N ALA A 91 -3.82 19.80 4.19
CA ALA A 91 -4.17 20.09 5.58
C ALA A 91 -3.04 20.80 6.34
N MET A 92 -1.78 20.42 6.08
CA MET A 92 -0.60 21.03 6.68
C MET A 92 -0.32 22.43 6.11
N GLN A 93 -0.45 22.61 4.80
CA GLN A 93 -0.19 23.90 4.14
C GLN A 93 -1.23 24.96 4.48
N ALA A 94 -2.51 24.57 4.56
CA ALA A 94 -3.59 25.52 4.75
C ALA A 94 -3.84 25.90 6.22
N ALA A 95 -3.18 25.24 7.18
CA ALA A 95 -3.35 25.44 8.63
C ALA A 95 -4.84 25.50 9.07
N ILE A 96 -5.70 24.75 8.38
CA ILE A 96 -7.15 24.82 8.54
C ILE A 96 -7.53 24.21 9.90
N PRO A 97 -8.21 24.95 10.79
CA PRO A 97 -8.76 24.38 12.01
C PRO A 97 -9.74 23.25 11.69
N GLY A 98 -9.52 22.05 12.27
CA GLY A 98 -10.40 20.90 12.09
C GLY A 98 -10.00 19.91 10.98
N SER A 99 -9.00 20.23 10.15
CA SER A 99 -8.50 19.36 9.07
C SER A 99 -7.97 18.00 9.52
N GLY A 100 -7.67 17.85 10.83
CA GLY A 100 -7.28 16.57 11.42
C GLY A 100 -8.34 15.48 11.28
N HIS A 101 -9.63 15.84 11.16
CA HIS A 101 -10.70 14.86 10.91
C HIS A 101 -10.59 14.24 9.51
N ASP A 102 -10.46 15.08 8.48
CA ASP A 102 -10.37 14.61 7.09
C ASP A 102 -9.12 13.79 6.85
N VAL A 103 -7.99 14.23 7.42
CA VAL A 103 -6.73 13.47 7.41
C VAL A 103 -6.88 12.12 8.11
N ALA A 104 -7.59 12.07 9.24
CA ALA A 104 -7.83 10.81 9.94
C ALA A 104 -8.76 9.86 9.19
N LEU A 105 -9.80 10.40 8.53
CA LEU A 105 -10.69 9.62 7.69
C LEU A 105 -9.95 9.05 6.47
N ALA A 106 -9.13 9.87 5.79
CA ALA A 106 -8.31 9.43 4.67
C ALA A 106 -7.32 8.34 5.08
N ALA A 107 -6.57 8.55 6.18
CA ALA A 107 -5.64 7.56 6.70
C ALA A 107 -6.33 6.23 7.07
N ALA A 108 -7.52 6.29 7.68
CA ALA A 108 -8.29 5.10 8.03
C ALA A 108 -8.75 4.32 6.79
N ARG A 109 -9.22 5.00 5.73
CA ARG A 109 -9.61 4.38 4.46
C ARG A 109 -8.44 3.67 3.81
N THR A 110 -7.30 4.35 3.74
CA THR A 110 -6.06 3.79 3.20
C THR A 110 -5.63 2.54 3.96
N LYS A 111 -5.73 2.56 5.29
CA LYS A 111 -5.42 1.39 6.10
C LYS A 111 -6.31 0.21 5.76
N VAL A 112 -7.62 0.40 5.61
CA VAL A 112 -8.54 -0.69 5.24
C VAL A 112 -8.16 -1.27 3.88
N VAL A 113 -7.95 -0.43 2.86
CA VAL A 113 -7.59 -0.87 1.51
C VAL A 113 -6.29 -1.66 1.52
N VAL A 114 -5.25 -1.13 2.18
CA VAL A 114 -3.93 -1.79 2.23
C VAL A 114 -4.00 -3.11 3.01
N ASP A 115 -4.63 -3.13 4.19
CA ASP A 115 -4.75 -4.34 5.02
C ASP A 115 -5.54 -5.45 4.30
N GLU A 116 -6.59 -5.10 3.54
CA GLU A 116 -7.34 -6.07 2.74
C GLU A 116 -6.43 -6.73 1.69
N GLN A 117 -5.64 -5.96 0.95
CA GLN A 117 -4.71 -6.51 -0.05
C GLN A 117 -3.62 -7.39 0.57
N TYR A 118 -3.19 -7.08 1.79
CA TYR A 118 -2.30 -7.95 2.55
C TYR A 118 -2.93 -9.30 2.90
N SER A 119 -4.15 -9.27 3.45
CA SER A 119 -4.85 -10.47 3.91
C SER A 119 -5.23 -11.41 2.75
N VAL A 120 -5.61 -10.86 1.60
CA VAL A 120 -5.93 -11.63 0.39
C VAL A 120 -4.67 -12.33 -0.16
N ASN A 121 -3.49 -11.74 0.00
CA ASN A 121 -2.23 -12.41 -0.35
C ASN A 121 -1.84 -13.50 0.66
N GLN A 122 -2.18 -13.35 1.94
CA GLN A 122 -1.95 -14.41 2.94
C GLN A 122 -2.83 -15.63 2.71
N THR A 123 -4.09 -15.45 2.29
CA THR A 123 -4.97 -16.58 1.94
C THR A 123 -4.57 -17.29 0.64
N ALA A 124 -3.76 -16.63 -0.21
CA ALA A 124 -3.16 -17.25 -1.39
C ALA A 124 -1.88 -18.05 -1.09
N LEU A 125 -1.28 -17.86 0.09
CA LEU A 125 -0.32 -18.81 0.64
C LEU A 125 -1.15 -19.89 1.34
N PRO A 126 -1.27 -21.12 0.78
CA PRO A 126 -1.87 -22.17 1.58
C PRO A 126 -1.06 -22.27 2.86
N ALA A 127 -1.75 -22.27 4.00
CA ALA A 127 -1.21 -22.81 5.23
C ALA A 127 -0.97 -24.31 5.00
N THR A 128 0.05 -24.66 4.22
CA THR A 128 0.56 -26.02 4.12
C THR A 128 1.33 -26.27 5.41
N GLY A 129 0.57 -26.62 6.45
CA GLY A 129 0.98 -27.69 7.34
C GLY A 129 1.06 -28.96 6.50
N PHE A 130 2.24 -29.21 5.93
CA PHE A 130 2.68 -30.50 5.44
C PHE A 130 4.21 -30.55 5.60
N PHE A 131 4.61 -30.88 6.83
CA PHE A 131 5.71 -31.77 7.15
C PHE A 131 5.24 -32.65 8.30
#